data_AF-A0A671RBI6-F1
#
_entry.id   AF-A0A671RBI6-F1
#
_cell.length_a   1.000
_cell.length_b   1.000
_cell.length_c   1.000
_cell.angle_alpha   90.00
_cell.angle_beta   90.00
_cell.angle_gamma   90.00
#
_symmetry.space_group_name_H-M   'P 1'
#
loop_
_entity.id
_entity.type
_entity.pdbx_description
1 polymer ?
#
loop_
_entity_poly.entity_id
_entity_poly.type
_entity_poly.pdbx_seq_one_letter_code
_entity_poly.pdbx_strand_id
1 'polypeptide(L)' 'MDLNKWCNLNSEPRLKHLTEAGFGVPKEKQRVSVQELVKAHIESFDQAVTDRLCRVVEVRYTHM' A
#
# COMPACT_ATOMS: atom_id res chain seq x y z
N MET A 1 -21.91 22.60 21.49
CA MET A 1 -21.12 21.94 20.42
C MET A 1 -20.24 23.00 19.80
N ASP A 2 -18.92 22.84 19.87
CA ASP A 2 -17.97 23.84 19.40
C ASP A 2 -17.87 23.80 17.87
N LEU A 3 -18.59 24.69 17.18
CA LEU A 3 -18.65 24.74 15.71
C LEU A 3 -17.26 25.03 15.10
N ASN A 4 -16.37 25.69 15.83
CA ASN A 4 -15.05 26.08 15.35
C ASN A 4 -14.15 24.89 15.01
N LYS A 5 -14.40 23.72 15.62
CA LYS A 5 -13.66 22.48 15.34
C LYS A 5 -13.79 22.03 13.87
N TRP A 6 -14.92 22.33 13.24
CA TRP A 6 -15.25 21.85 11.89
C TRP A 6 -15.04 22.90 10.80
N CYS A 7 -15.00 24.20 11.17
CA CYS A 7 -14.77 25.29 10.23
C CYS A 7 -13.33 25.35 9.67
N ASN A 8 -12.35 24.84 10.42
CA ASN A 8 -10.93 24.85 10.02
C ASN A 8 -10.48 23.58 9.29
N LEU A 9 -11.42 22.71 8.89
CA LEU A 9 -11.07 21.56 8.08
C LEU A 9 -10.72 22.02 6.67
N ASN A 10 -9.57 21.55 6.17
CA ASN A 10 -9.20 21.74 4.77
C ASN A 10 -10.36 21.29 3.89
N SER A 11 -10.86 22.18 3.02
CA SER A 11 -12.01 21.92 2.15
C SER A 11 -11.66 20.95 1.01
N GLU A 12 -11.22 19.74 1.34
CA GLU A 12 -10.80 18.71 0.39
C GLU A 12 -11.70 17.48 0.42
N PRO A 13 -11.88 16.79 -0.73
CA PRO A 13 -10.99 16.82 -1.90
C PRO A 13 -11.33 17.91 -2.92
N ARG A 14 -10.31 18.66 -3.37
CA ARG A 14 -10.44 19.65 -4.44
C ARG A 14 -10.01 19.06 -5.76
N LEU A 15 -10.79 19.33 -6.81
CA LEU A 15 -10.55 18.86 -8.18
C LEU A 15 -9.14 19.21 -8.72
N LYS A 16 -8.52 20.28 -8.20
CA LYS A 16 -7.14 20.69 -8.54
C LYS A 16 -6.13 19.55 -8.43
N HIS A 17 -6.33 18.62 -7.48
CA HIS A 17 -5.41 17.49 -7.28
C HIS A 17 -5.59 16.39 -8.33
N LEU A 18 -6.64 16.44 -9.15
CA LEU A 18 -6.86 15.58 -10.32
C LEU A 18 -6.39 16.23 -11.63
N THR A 19 -6.16 17.55 -11.62
CA THR A 19 -5.81 18.33 -12.82
C THR A 19 -4.40 18.92 -12.76
N GLU A 20 -3.67 18.72 -11.66
CA GLU A 20 -2.29 19.19 -11.50
C GLU A 20 -1.35 18.46 -12.47
N ALA A 21 -0.38 19.19 -13.01
CA ALA A 21 0.69 18.58 -13.81
C ALA A 21 1.44 17.55 -12.95
N GLY A 22 1.40 16.28 -13.37
CA GLY A 22 1.93 15.16 -12.60
C GLY A 22 0.88 14.33 -11.86
N PHE A 23 -0.41 14.66 -11.97
CA PHE A 23 -1.47 13.75 -11.54
C PHE A 23 -1.34 12.40 -12.25
N GLY A 24 -1.46 11.31 -11.49
CA GLY A 24 -1.26 9.94 -11.98
C GLY A 24 0.22 9.54 -12.15
N VAL A 25 1.18 10.46 -12.07
CA VAL A 25 2.61 10.11 -12.06
C VAL A 25 2.96 9.49 -10.70
N PRO A 26 3.49 8.27 -10.66
CA PRO A 26 3.94 7.65 -9.42
C PRO A 26 4.99 8.53 -8.75
N LYS A 27 4.78 8.85 -7.47
CA LYS A 27 5.78 9.56 -6.66
C LYS A 27 6.89 8.59 -6.26
N GLU A 28 8.10 9.11 -6.06
CA GLU A 28 9.26 8.32 -5.60
C GLU A 28 8.96 7.57 -4.29
N LYS A 29 8.19 8.20 -3.39
CA LYS A 29 7.74 7.60 -2.13
C LYS A 29 6.22 7.70 -2.00
N GLN A 30 5.61 6.58 -1.63
CA GLN A 30 4.19 6.52 -1.30
C GLN A 30 3.96 7.03 0.13
N ARG A 31 2.74 7.51 0.43
CA ARG A 31 2.37 7.90 1.79
C ARG A 31 2.46 6.68 2.72
N VAL A 32 3.11 6.86 3.88
CA VAL A 32 3.34 5.78 4.87
C VAL A 32 2.04 5.07 5.24
N SER A 33 0.95 5.81 5.48
CA SER A 33 -0.35 5.23 5.81
C SER A 33 -0.93 4.31 4.72
N VAL A 34 -0.66 4.61 3.44
CA VAL A 34 -1.08 3.75 2.32
C VAL A 34 -0.20 2.51 2.23
N GLN A 35 1.10 2.63 2.55
CA GLN A 35 2.01 1.48 2.63
C GLN A 35 1.61 0.54 3.78
N GLU A 36 1.30 1.09 4.95
CA GLU A 36 0.87 0.31 6.12
C GLU A 36 -0.42 -0.46 5.84
N LEU A 37 -1.37 0.13 5.10
CA LEU A 37 -2.61 -0.54 4.71
C LEU A 37 -2.37 -1.84 3.93
N VAL A 38 -1.36 -1.86 3.05
CA VAL A 38 -1.07 -3.00 2.18
C VAL A 38 0.06 -3.89 2.70
N LYS A 39 0.76 -3.46 3.76
CA LYS A 39 1.97 -4.12 4.27
C LYS A 39 1.75 -5.60 4.59
N ALA A 40 0.67 -5.93 5.31
CA ALA A 40 0.37 -7.32 5.67
C ALA A 40 0.12 -8.22 4.43
N HIS A 41 -0.42 -7.65 3.35
CA HIS A 41 -0.63 -8.40 2.10
C HIS A 41 0.69 -8.66 1.38
N ILE A 42 1.57 -7.66 1.34
CA ILE A 42 2.92 -7.79 0.76
C ILE A 42 3.72 -8.84 1.53
N GLU A 43 3.78 -8.72 2.86
CA GLU A 43 4.51 -9.66 3.71
C GLU A 43 3.99 -11.10 3.59
N SER A 44 2.66 -11.28 3.54
CA SER A 44 2.07 -12.61 3.34
C SER A 44 2.41 -13.20 1.98
N PHE A 45 2.46 -12.38 0.93
CA PHE A 45 2.85 -12.83 -0.40
C PHE A 45 4.32 -13.23 -0.44
N ASP A 46 5.21 -12.38 0.08
CA ASP A 46 6.64 -12.63 0.14
C ASP A 46 6.95 -13.90 0.92
N GLN A 47 6.25 -14.15 2.03
CA GLN A 47 6.38 -15.37 2.80
C GLN A 47 5.89 -16.60 2.02
N ALA A 48 4.76 -16.50 1.31
CA ALA A 48 4.24 -17.62 0.52
C ALA A 48 5.19 -17.99 -0.62
N VAL A 49 5.77 -17.00 -1.31
CA VAL A 49 6.70 -17.24 -2.41
C VAL A 49 8.06 -17.70 -1.89
N THR A 50 8.59 -17.11 -0.81
CA THR A 50 9.93 -17.44 -0.34
C THR A 50 9.95 -18.74 0.44
N ASP A 51 9.07 -18.90 1.44
CA ASP A 51 9.13 -20.06 2.34
C ASP A 51 8.36 -21.24 1.77
N ARG A 52 7.14 -21.00 1.25
CA ARG A 52 6.28 -22.12 0.84
C ARG A 52 6.69 -22.69 -0.50
N LEU A 53 7.03 -21.84 -1.48
CA LEU A 53 7.48 -22.34 -2.79
C LEU A 53 8.82 -23.07 -2.68
N CYS A 54 9.80 -22.52 -1.96
CA CYS A 54 11.09 -23.20 -1.77
C CYS A 54 10.93 -24.57 -1.11
N ARG A 55 10.12 -24.66 -0.04
CA ARG A 55 9.83 -25.95 0.61
C ARG A 55 9.15 -26.94 -0.32
N VAL A 56 8.19 -26.51 -1.14
CA VAL A 56 7.53 -27.39 -2.13
C VAL A 56 8.54 -27.92 -3.15
N VAL A 57 9.48 -27.08 -3.59
CA VAL A 57 10.54 -27.47 -4.51
C VAL A 57 11.50 -28.47 -3.86
N GLU A 58 11.97 -28.21 -2.64
CA GLU A 58 12.82 -29.13 -1.87
C GLU A 58 12.16 -30.49 -1.61
N VAL A 59 10.88 -30.50 -1.22
CA VAL A 59 10.10 -31.74 -1.04
C VAL A 59 10.00 -32.53 -2.34
N ARG A 60 9.84 -31.87 -3.49
CA ARG A 60 9.80 -32.57 -4.79
C ARG A 60 11.14 -33.21 -5.16
N TYR A 61 12.26 -32.57 -4.86
CA TYR A 61 13.59 -33.17 -5.13
C TYR A 61 13.94 -34.33 -4.20
N THR A 62 13.39 -34.36 -2.98
CA THR A 62 13.66 -35.42 -1.99
C THR A 62 12.80 -36.67 -2.17
N HIS A 63 11.75 -36.61 -2.99
CA HIS A 63 10.85 -37.73 -3.30
C HIS A 63 10.99 -38.27 -4.73
N MET A 64 11.99 -37.81 -5.49
CA MET A 64 12.44 -38.43 -6.76
C MET A 64 13.71 -39.24 -6.51
#